data_AF-A0A958BBL6-F1
#
_entry.id   AF-A0A958BBL6-F1
#
_cell.length_a   1.000
_cell.length_b   1.000
_cell.length_c   1.000
_cell.angle_alpha   90.00
_cell.angle_beta   90.00
_cell.angle_gamma   90.00
#
_symmetry.space_group_name_H-M   'P 1'
#
loop_
_entity.id
_entity.type
_entity.pdbx_description
1 polymer ?
#
loop_
_entity_poly.entity_id
_entity_poly.type
_entity_poly.pdbx_seq_one_letter_code
_entity_poly.pdbx_strand_id
1 'polypeptide(L)'
;MKSFKWVYDDSGFYSYILLNGPSDLFDGVQKILYQKKISILLSGSSFRPASNGNQYDWYIRINQSNAPYHVVKDIFSQITYRDIPFQEESESYTELPPWELEGLFEETSQITIEELTEVLQQKQLEINELQQFKESYQKLAVLYQNKSNELEEIREWNNQLETDCSNMQARLRQLTYENEKLKQFHQKYLKARAENKTLREENRQLQAKLSTADRSSSTSRDLVETNLELQRKLTKKDEELNQWVDEYEAENDKKDVEINQWVNEVQKQNKHITTLENQKAHLLYKNRQLNEHLHDSSNKIGVSSNKTTSGEPLFQTTLRVFAKNIKFLGGSLQILWQEIENPDRILEDLAKLNTLKGERVESLHGWLERRYNDWRLYYQFHGDGQCRVLIAAKKTQKHDIEWLKGRD
;
A
#
# COMPACT_ATOMS: atom_id res chain seq x y z
N MET A 1 -36.17 -4.75 23.17
CA MET A 1 -34.74 -4.81 23.56
C MET A 1 -33.92 -5.05 22.30
N LYS A 2 -32.90 -4.22 22.02
CA LYS A 2 -31.96 -4.49 20.91
C LYS A 2 -31.20 -5.77 21.26
N SER A 3 -31.22 -6.77 20.38
CA SER A 3 -30.45 -7.99 20.55
C SER A 3 -28.96 -7.66 20.57
N PHE A 4 -28.22 -8.13 21.58
CA PHE A 4 -26.77 -8.06 21.61
C PHE A 4 -26.19 -8.76 20.37
N LYS A 5 -25.49 -8.00 19.52
CA LYS A 5 -24.85 -8.53 18.31
C LYS A 5 -23.35 -8.33 18.46
N TRP A 6 -22.60 -9.40 18.19
CA TRP A 6 -21.15 -9.38 18.20
C TRP A 6 -20.60 -10.27 17.08
N VAL A 7 -19.37 -9.99 16.65
CA VAL A 7 -18.62 -10.77 15.65
C VAL A 7 -17.17 -10.88 16.08
N TYR A 8 -16.56 -12.03 15.78
CA TYR A 8 -15.12 -12.24 15.87
C TYR A 8 -14.52 -12.15 14.47
N ASP A 9 -13.55 -11.27 14.28
CA ASP A 9 -12.87 -11.05 13.00
C ASP A 9 -11.37 -11.34 13.17
N ASP A 10 -10.91 -12.42 12.57
CA ASP A 10 -9.52 -12.87 12.54
C ASP A 10 -8.90 -12.84 11.14
N SER A 11 -9.53 -12.11 10.20
CA SER A 11 -9.01 -11.95 8.84
C SER A 11 -7.71 -11.13 8.76
N GLY A 12 -7.37 -10.39 9.82
CA GLY A 12 -6.19 -9.55 9.89
C GLY A 12 -5.06 -10.11 10.77
N PHE A 13 -4.00 -9.31 10.96
CA PHE A 13 -2.85 -9.67 11.83
C PHE A 13 -3.23 -9.80 13.31
N TYR A 14 -4.32 -9.14 13.73
CA TYR A 14 -4.87 -9.26 15.07
C TYR A 14 -6.30 -9.77 14.99
N SER A 15 -6.74 -10.45 16.04
CA SER A 15 -8.14 -10.81 16.22
C SER A 15 -8.90 -9.65 16.86
N TYR A 16 -10.09 -9.37 16.33
CA TYR A 16 -10.99 -8.34 16.81
C TYR A 16 -12.31 -8.95 17.27
N ILE A 17 -12.83 -8.44 18.38
CA ILE A 17 -14.21 -8.64 18.81
C ILE A 17 -14.94 -7.33 18.52
N LEU A 18 -15.96 -7.40 17.68
CA LEU A 18 -16.77 -6.25 17.27
C LEU A 18 -18.16 -6.41 17.89
N LEU A 19 -18.71 -5.35 18.48
CA LEU A 19 -19.97 -5.44 19.23
C LEU A 19 -20.84 -4.18 19.05
N ASN A 20 -22.15 -4.38 19.09
CA ASN A 20 -23.15 -3.31 19.10
C ASN A 20 -23.83 -3.22 20.46
N GLY A 21 -23.95 -2.00 20.98
CA GLY A 21 -24.56 -1.77 22.28
C GLY A 21 -24.15 -0.44 22.95
N PRO A 22 -24.74 -0.13 24.11
CA PRO A 22 -24.34 1.01 24.93
C PRO A 22 -22.92 0.83 25.50
N SER A 23 -22.31 1.92 25.98
CA SER A 23 -20.96 1.91 26.57
C SER A 23 -20.85 0.92 27.73
N ASP A 24 -21.87 0.83 28.59
CA ASP A 24 -21.84 -0.03 29.78
C ASP A 24 -21.71 -1.52 29.43
N LEU A 25 -22.30 -1.93 28.30
CA LEU A 25 -22.14 -3.29 27.75
C LEU A 25 -20.71 -3.53 27.28
N PHE A 26 -20.11 -2.54 26.61
CA PHE A 26 -18.73 -2.61 26.15
C PHE A 26 -17.76 -2.72 27.35
N ASP A 27 -17.94 -1.90 28.38
CA ASP A 27 -17.13 -1.92 29.61
C ASP A 27 -17.31 -3.25 30.36
N GLY A 28 -18.54 -3.76 30.44
CA GLY A 28 -18.86 -5.06 31.02
C GLY A 28 -18.13 -6.21 30.30
N VAL A 29 -18.16 -6.21 28.96
CA VAL A 29 -17.44 -7.20 28.14
C VAL A 29 -15.93 -7.13 28.40
N GLN A 30 -15.33 -5.94 28.49
CA GLN A 30 -13.91 -5.80 28.80
C GLN A 30 -13.55 -6.38 30.17
N LYS A 31 -14.38 -6.11 31.19
CA LYS A 31 -14.21 -6.68 32.55
C LYS A 31 -14.26 -8.22 32.52
N ILE A 32 -15.21 -8.80 31.79
CA ILE A 32 -15.34 -10.26 31.65
C ILE A 32 -14.12 -10.87 30.96
N LEU A 33 -13.66 -10.28 29.85
CA LEU A 33 -12.45 -10.72 29.14
C LEU A 33 -11.22 -10.67 30.04
N TYR A 34 -11.08 -9.61 30.84
CA TYR A 34 -10.00 -9.46 31.82
C TYR A 34 -10.05 -10.54 32.91
N GLN A 35 -11.23 -10.81 33.48
CA GLN A 35 -11.43 -11.87 34.47
C GLN A 35 -11.08 -13.27 33.92
N LYS A 36 -11.34 -13.50 32.63
CA LYS A 36 -10.96 -14.73 31.91
C LYS A 36 -9.49 -14.73 31.45
N LYS A 37 -8.68 -13.75 31.87
CA LYS A 37 -7.26 -13.59 31.55
C LYS A 37 -6.98 -13.44 30.04
N ILE A 38 -7.94 -12.92 29.28
CA ILE A 38 -7.75 -12.57 27.86
C ILE A 38 -7.10 -11.19 27.79
N SER A 39 -5.92 -11.11 27.17
CA SER A 39 -5.18 -9.86 27.03
C SER A 39 -5.82 -8.98 25.95
N ILE A 40 -6.34 -7.82 26.38
CA ILE A 40 -6.85 -6.77 25.50
C ILE A 40 -5.69 -5.87 25.11
N LEU A 41 -5.39 -5.81 23.82
CA LEU A 41 -4.31 -4.98 23.27
C LEU A 41 -4.76 -3.53 23.06
N LEU A 42 -6.00 -3.35 22.62
CA LEU A 42 -6.60 -2.04 22.34
C LEU A 42 -8.12 -2.19 22.25
N SER A 43 -8.87 -1.14 22.58
CA SER A 43 -10.34 -1.15 22.45
C SER A 43 -10.89 0.27 22.34
N GLY A 44 -12.07 0.43 21.73
CA GLY A 44 -12.74 1.72 21.59
C GLY A 44 -13.87 1.69 20.57
N SER A 45 -14.32 2.86 20.10
CA SER A 45 -15.33 2.97 19.05
C SER A 45 -14.81 2.43 17.71
N SER A 46 -15.63 1.67 16.99
CA SER A 46 -15.24 1.12 15.69
C SER A 46 -15.56 2.09 14.54
N PHE A 47 -14.52 2.41 13.76
CA PHE A 47 -14.62 3.27 12.58
C PHE A 47 -14.49 2.50 11.26
N ARG A 48 -14.43 1.17 11.30
CA ARG A 48 -14.27 0.32 10.12
C ARG A 48 -15.29 -0.81 10.11
N PRO A 49 -15.78 -1.21 8.92
CA PRO A 49 -16.61 -2.40 8.79
C PRO A 49 -15.80 -3.67 9.09
N ALA A 50 -16.47 -4.69 9.61
CA ALA A 50 -15.91 -6.02 9.77
C ALA A 50 -15.71 -6.72 8.42
N SER A 51 -15.07 -7.89 8.42
CA SER A 51 -14.98 -8.79 7.26
C SER A 51 -16.34 -9.19 6.66
N ASN A 52 -17.43 -9.10 7.44
CA ASN A 52 -18.79 -9.32 6.93
C ASN A 52 -19.48 -8.06 6.36
N GLY A 53 -18.74 -6.96 6.20
CA GLY A 53 -19.23 -5.70 5.64
C GLY A 53 -20.06 -4.83 6.58
N ASN A 54 -20.42 -5.31 7.78
CA ASN A 54 -21.20 -4.54 8.73
C ASN A 54 -20.31 -3.65 9.61
N GLN A 55 -20.78 -2.44 9.92
CA GLN A 55 -20.17 -1.57 10.91
C GLN A 55 -20.72 -1.85 12.31
N TYR A 56 -19.83 -1.80 13.31
CA TYR A 56 -20.18 -2.01 14.70
C TYR A 56 -19.91 -0.75 15.53
N ASP A 57 -20.51 -0.66 16.72
CA ASP A 57 -20.32 0.49 17.62
C ASP A 57 -18.91 0.46 18.24
N TRP A 58 -18.45 -0.72 18.67
CA TRP A 58 -17.18 -0.89 19.40
C TRP A 58 -16.32 -2.01 18.84
N TYR A 59 -15.01 -1.93 19.10
CA TYR A 59 -14.04 -2.99 18.86
C TYR A 59 -13.17 -3.26 20.08
N ILE A 60 -12.73 -4.52 20.21
CA ILE A 60 -11.74 -4.98 21.17
C ILE A 60 -10.72 -5.82 20.42
N ARG A 61 -9.47 -5.36 20.34
CA ARG A 61 -8.34 -6.09 19.77
C ARG A 61 -7.71 -6.97 20.83
N ILE A 62 -7.55 -8.25 20.53
CA ILE A 62 -6.97 -9.25 21.45
C ILE A 62 -5.79 -9.97 20.80
N ASN A 63 -4.95 -10.61 21.62
CA ASN A 63 -3.89 -11.49 21.15
C ASN A 63 -4.47 -12.87 20.78
N GLN A 64 -4.41 -13.24 19.50
CA GLN A 64 -4.96 -14.50 18.97
C GLN A 64 -4.39 -15.74 19.67
N SER A 65 -3.11 -15.70 20.08
CA SER A 65 -2.46 -16.81 20.77
C SER A 65 -3.10 -17.15 22.11
N ASN A 66 -3.76 -16.17 22.76
CA ASN A 66 -4.36 -16.35 24.09
C ASN A 66 -5.89 -16.51 24.05
N ALA A 67 -6.54 -16.22 22.92
CA ALA A 67 -7.99 -16.18 22.82
C ALA A 67 -8.50 -16.54 21.41
N PRO A 68 -8.39 -17.82 21.01
CA PRO A 68 -8.95 -18.29 19.75
C PRO A 68 -10.49 -18.19 19.76
N TYR A 69 -11.08 -18.18 18.57
CA TYR A 69 -12.52 -17.97 18.36
C TYR A 69 -13.43 -18.77 19.29
N HIS A 70 -13.16 -20.07 19.50
CA HIS A 70 -14.02 -20.94 20.32
C HIS A 70 -14.05 -20.52 21.80
N VAL A 71 -12.95 -19.99 22.35
CA VAL A 71 -12.89 -19.48 23.73
C VAL A 71 -13.73 -18.22 23.86
N VAL A 72 -13.59 -17.29 22.91
CA VAL A 72 -14.39 -16.06 22.90
C VAL A 72 -15.86 -16.38 22.71
N LYS A 73 -16.19 -17.32 21.82
CA LYS A 73 -17.56 -17.77 21.59
C LYS A 73 -18.19 -18.36 22.86
N ASP A 74 -17.46 -19.18 23.61
CA ASP A 74 -17.94 -19.75 24.87
C ASP A 74 -18.24 -18.64 25.89
N ILE A 75 -17.32 -17.69 26.07
CA ILE A 75 -17.53 -16.52 26.95
C ILE A 75 -18.78 -15.76 26.56
N PHE A 76 -18.93 -15.41 25.27
CA PHE A 76 -20.06 -14.61 24.80
C PHE A 76 -21.38 -15.38 24.77
N SER A 77 -21.35 -16.71 24.77
CA SER A 77 -22.56 -17.52 24.94
C SER A 77 -23.10 -17.51 26.37
N GLN A 78 -22.25 -17.19 27.34
CA GLN A 78 -22.59 -17.08 28.76
C GLN A 78 -23.02 -15.66 29.17
N ILE A 79 -22.74 -14.64 28.33
CA ILE A 79 -23.16 -13.26 28.59
C ILE A 79 -24.65 -13.12 28.27
N THR A 80 -25.50 -13.19 29.28
CA THR A 80 -26.87 -12.68 29.15
C THR A 80 -26.90 -11.21 29.53
N TYR A 81 -27.78 -10.41 28.92
CA TYR A 81 -27.90 -8.96 29.20
C TYR A 81 -28.18 -8.65 30.68
N ARG A 82 -28.54 -9.66 31.49
CA ARG A 82 -28.77 -9.54 32.93
C ARG A 82 -27.50 -9.63 33.78
N ASP A 83 -26.39 -10.11 33.24
CA ASP A 83 -25.15 -10.35 34.00
C ASP A 83 -24.19 -9.15 33.98
N ILE A 84 -24.56 -8.06 33.29
CA ILE A 84 -23.79 -6.82 33.31
C ILE A 84 -24.29 -6.04 34.53
N PRO A 85 -23.46 -5.89 35.58
CA PRO A 85 -23.85 -5.09 36.72
C PRO A 85 -24.08 -3.67 36.22
N PHE A 86 -25.35 -3.29 36.15
CA PHE A 86 -25.75 -1.90 35.98
C PHE A 86 -25.28 -1.20 37.25
N GLN A 87 -24.08 -0.63 37.21
CA GLN A 87 -23.70 0.35 38.20
C GLN A 87 -24.58 1.55 37.90
N GLU A 88 -25.74 1.64 38.56
CA GLU A 88 -26.28 2.96 38.88
C GLU A 88 -25.12 3.66 39.59
N GLU A 89 -24.45 4.55 38.87
CA GLU A 89 -23.74 5.68 39.46
C GLU A 89 -24.80 6.50 40.20
N SER A 90 -25.28 5.96 41.31
CA SER A 90 -25.74 6.78 42.41
C SER A 90 -24.48 7.50 42.87
N GLU A 91 -24.23 8.66 42.26
CA GLU A 91 -23.59 9.75 42.96
C GLU A 91 -24.35 9.88 44.28
N SER A 92 -23.89 9.17 45.30
CA SER A 92 -24.26 9.40 46.68
C SER A 92 -23.71 10.77 46.99
N TYR A 93 -24.48 11.81 46.67
CA TYR A 93 -24.37 13.12 47.30
C TYR A 93 -24.51 12.86 48.79
N THR A 94 -23.40 12.67 49.47
CA THR A 94 -23.33 12.99 50.89
C THR A 94 -23.72 14.45 50.98
N GLU A 95 -24.97 14.70 51.40
CA GLU A 95 -25.43 16.03 51.77
C GLU A 95 -24.38 16.61 52.72
N LEU A 96 -23.59 17.55 52.21
CA LEU A 96 -22.63 18.28 53.03
C LEU A 96 -23.43 18.93 54.15
N PRO A 97 -23.02 18.78 55.42
CA PRO A 97 -23.77 19.32 56.53
C PRO A 97 -23.98 20.84 56.38
N PRO A 98 -25.14 21.39 56.76
CA PRO A 98 -25.47 22.80 56.58
C PRO A 98 -24.43 23.80 57.12
N TRP A 99 -23.65 23.41 58.14
CA TRP A 99 -22.61 24.25 58.73
C TRP A 99 -21.32 24.36 57.91
N GLU A 100 -21.04 23.42 56.99
CA GLU A 100 -19.92 23.56 56.04
C GLU A 100 -20.28 24.53 54.89
N LEU A 101 -21.57 24.76 54.64
CA LEU A 101 -22.04 25.77 53.69
C LEU A 101 -21.99 27.19 54.27
N GLU A 102 -22.18 27.38 55.57
CA GLU A 102 -22.11 28.70 56.22
C GLU A 102 -20.69 29.29 56.24
N GLY A 103 -19.65 28.46 56.40
CA GLY A 103 -18.25 28.92 56.34
C GLY A 103 -17.78 29.38 54.95
N LEU A 104 -18.33 28.80 53.88
CA LEU A 104 -18.00 29.17 52.50
C LEU A 104 -18.64 30.51 52.07
N PHE A 105 -19.72 30.92 52.73
CA PHE A 105 -20.40 32.20 52.46
C PHE A 105 -19.70 33.41 53.10
N GLU A 106 -19.02 33.23 54.24
CA GLU A 106 -18.27 34.32 54.88
C GLU A 106 -16.97 34.65 54.14
N GLU A 107 -16.27 33.66 53.56
CA GLU A 107 -15.05 33.89 52.77
C GLU A 107 -15.33 34.51 51.38
N THR A 108 -16.51 34.30 50.82
CA THR A 108 -16.89 34.88 49.50
C THR A 108 -17.46 36.30 49.60
N SER A 109 -17.79 36.77 50.80
CA SER A 109 -18.40 38.09 51.04
C SER A 109 -17.41 39.27 50.93
N GLN A 110 -16.13 39.02 50.65
CA GLN A 110 -15.10 40.06 50.46
C GLN A 110 -14.62 40.22 49.03
N ILE A 111 -15.12 39.43 48.06
CA ILE A 111 -14.78 39.64 46.65
C ILE A 111 -15.41 40.94 46.19
N THR A 112 -14.57 41.90 45.81
CA THR A 112 -15.01 43.20 45.34
C THR A 112 -15.62 43.09 43.94
N ILE A 113 -16.53 44.00 43.59
CA ILE A 113 -17.14 44.07 42.24
C ILE A 113 -16.05 44.20 41.15
N GLU A 114 -14.92 44.83 41.48
CA GLU A 114 -13.77 45.02 40.60
C GLU A 114 -13.08 43.69 40.29
N GLU A 115 -12.81 42.84 41.29
CA GLU A 115 -12.24 41.50 41.10
C GLU A 115 -13.16 40.60 40.27
N LEU A 116 -14.47 40.65 40.52
CA LEU A 116 -15.46 39.94 39.69
C LEU A 116 -15.44 40.42 38.24
N THR A 117 -15.27 41.73 38.00
CA THR A 117 -15.22 42.29 36.65
C THR A 117 -13.96 41.86 35.92
N GLU A 118 -12.80 41.81 36.59
CA GLU A 118 -11.54 41.34 36.02
C GLU A 118 -11.61 39.85 35.66
N VAL A 119 -12.16 39.01 36.55
CA VAL A 119 -12.40 37.58 36.28
C VAL A 119 -13.32 37.40 35.07
N LEU A 120 -14.39 38.20 34.96
CA LEU A 120 -15.33 38.13 33.85
C LEU A 120 -14.67 38.53 32.52
N GLN A 121 -13.81 39.56 32.52
CA GLN A 121 -13.02 39.96 31.36
C GLN A 121 -12.02 38.87 30.94
N GLN A 122 -11.32 38.27 31.90
CA GLN A 122 -10.39 37.17 31.64
C GLN A 122 -11.12 35.96 31.06
N LYS A 123 -12.27 35.58 31.61
CA LYS A 123 -13.10 34.48 31.08
C LYS A 123 -13.63 34.78 29.69
N GLN A 124 -13.97 36.03 29.40
CA GLN A 124 -14.37 36.43 28.04
C GLN A 124 -13.21 36.31 27.04
N LEU A 125 -11.98 36.61 27.45
CA LEU A 125 -10.78 36.40 26.62
C LEU A 125 -10.56 34.90 26.34
N GLU A 126 -10.62 34.05 27.37
CA GLU A 126 -10.51 32.59 27.22
C GLU A 126 -11.58 32.03 26.25
N ILE A 127 -12.82 32.51 26.35
CA ILE A 127 -13.90 32.12 25.42
C ILE A 127 -13.56 32.49 23.99
N ASN A 128 -13.03 33.69 23.76
CA ASN A 128 -12.65 34.15 22.42
C ASN A 128 -11.49 33.32 21.85
N GLU A 129 -10.49 32.99 22.67
CA GLU A 129 -9.37 32.11 22.27
C GLU A 129 -9.86 30.70 21.92
N LEU A 130 -10.76 30.13 22.73
CA LEU A 130 -11.36 28.82 22.46
C LEU A 130 -12.20 28.83 21.17
N GLN A 131 -12.90 29.93 20.87
CA GLN A 131 -13.63 30.08 19.60
C GLN A 131 -12.67 30.11 18.40
N GLN A 132 -11.59 30.90 18.47
CA GLN A 132 -10.57 30.92 17.41
C GLN A 132 -9.91 29.56 17.21
N PHE A 133 -9.62 28.85 18.31
CA PHE A 133 -9.09 27.50 18.27
C PHE A 133 -10.07 26.53 17.60
N LYS A 134 -11.37 26.59 17.96
CA LYS A 134 -12.43 25.77 17.36
C LYS A 134 -12.54 26.00 15.86
N GLU A 135 -12.52 27.25 15.40
CA GLU A 135 -12.54 27.57 13.96
C GLU A 135 -11.31 27.03 13.23
N SER A 136 -10.14 27.15 13.84
CA SER A 136 -8.88 26.62 13.29
C SER A 136 -8.93 25.10 13.17
N TYR A 137 -9.46 24.41 14.20
CA TYR A 137 -9.67 22.97 14.19
C TYR A 137 -10.67 22.53 13.11
N GLN A 138 -11.76 23.27 12.91
CA GLN A 138 -12.72 22.99 11.85
C GLN A 138 -12.09 23.11 10.45
N LYS A 139 -11.30 24.16 10.20
CA LYS A 139 -10.56 24.32 8.94
C LYS A 139 -9.60 23.16 8.71
N LEU A 140 -8.88 22.74 9.76
CA LEU A 140 -7.97 21.61 9.69
C LEU A 140 -8.71 20.29 9.40
N ALA A 141 -9.87 20.05 10.02
CA ALA A 141 -10.69 18.88 9.77
C ALA A 141 -11.17 18.79 8.31
N VAL A 142 -11.59 19.92 7.71
CA VAL A 142 -11.95 19.99 6.28
C VAL A 142 -10.75 19.67 5.39
N LEU A 143 -9.57 20.20 5.70
CA LEU A 143 -8.35 19.89 4.97
C LEU A 143 -8.00 18.40 5.04
N TYR A 144 -8.11 17.78 6.21
CA TYR A 144 -7.89 16.35 6.36
C TYR A 144 -8.90 15.52 5.56
N GLN A 145 -10.18 15.90 5.56
CA GLN A 145 -11.20 15.20 4.78
C GLN A 145 -10.89 15.29 3.28
N ASN A 146 -10.53 16.48 2.79
CA ASN A 146 -10.16 16.67 1.38
C ASN A 146 -8.94 15.81 1.01
N LYS A 147 -7.92 15.76 1.88
CA LYS A 147 -6.75 14.91 1.65
C LYS A 147 -7.05 13.41 1.74
N SER A 148 -7.99 13.02 2.59
CA SER A 148 -8.46 11.63 2.63
C SER A 148 -9.16 11.24 1.33
N ASN A 149 -9.98 12.13 0.77
CA ASN A 149 -10.66 11.90 -0.51
C ASN A 149 -9.64 11.82 -1.67
N GLU A 150 -8.67 12.74 -1.75
CA GLU A 150 -7.59 12.69 -2.75
C GLU A 150 -6.79 11.37 -2.67
N LEU A 151 -6.52 10.86 -1.46
CA LEU A 151 -5.83 9.58 -1.28
C LEU A 151 -6.66 8.39 -1.75
N GLU A 152 -7.98 8.44 -1.61
CA GLU A 152 -8.87 7.38 -2.07
C GLU A 152 -8.95 7.36 -3.60
N GLU A 153 -9.06 8.53 -4.25
CA GLU A 153 -8.97 8.64 -5.71
C GLU A 153 -7.66 8.05 -6.24
N ILE A 154 -6.53 8.34 -5.59
CA ILE A 154 -5.22 7.76 -5.96
C ILE A 154 -5.22 6.23 -5.82
N ARG A 155 -5.89 5.68 -4.80
CA ARG A 155 -5.99 4.22 -4.61
C ARG A 155 -6.83 3.56 -5.69
N GLU A 156 -7.98 4.14 -6.03
CA GLU A 156 -8.82 3.66 -7.12
C GLU A 156 -8.04 3.65 -8.44
N TRP A 157 -7.30 4.73 -8.70
CA TRP A 157 -6.41 4.83 -9.86
C TRP A 157 -5.31 3.77 -9.90
N ASN A 158 -4.65 3.51 -8.76
CA ASN A 158 -3.64 2.45 -8.68
C ASN A 158 -4.23 1.06 -8.93
N ASN A 159 -5.41 0.77 -8.37
CA ASN A 159 -6.09 -0.50 -8.60
C ASN A 159 -6.46 -0.68 -10.09
N GLN A 160 -6.89 0.40 -10.74
CA GLN A 160 -7.18 0.38 -12.18
C GLN A 160 -5.89 0.11 -13.00
N LEU A 161 -4.79 0.79 -12.68
CA LEU A 161 -3.49 0.57 -13.33
C LEU A 161 -2.96 -0.86 -13.15
N GLU A 162 -3.12 -1.45 -11.97
CA GLU A 162 -2.76 -2.85 -11.71
C GLU A 162 -3.59 -3.81 -12.56
N THR A 163 -4.89 -3.54 -12.68
CA THR A 163 -5.81 -4.31 -13.53
C THR A 163 -5.38 -4.23 -15.00
N ASP A 164 -5.08 -3.04 -15.49
CA ASP A 164 -4.63 -2.81 -16.86
C ASP A 164 -3.28 -3.49 -17.14
N CYS A 165 -2.34 -3.44 -16.20
CA CYS A 165 -1.06 -4.13 -16.29
C CYS A 165 -1.25 -5.66 -16.36
N SER A 166 -2.13 -6.22 -15.52
CA SER A 166 -2.47 -7.64 -15.54
C SER A 166 -3.06 -8.05 -16.90
N ASN A 167 -3.98 -7.25 -17.44
CA ASN A 167 -4.60 -7.47 -18.75
C ASN A 167 -3.56 -7.42 -19.88
N MET A 168 -2.65 -6.43 -19.87
CA MET A 168 -1.55 -6.34 -20.85
C MET A 168 -0.61 -7.54 -20.78
N GLN A 169 -0.26 -8.00 -19.57
CA GLN A 169 0.57 -9.19 -19.39
C GLN A 169 -0.10 -10.46 -19.93
N ALA A 170 -1.40 -10.65 -19.65
CA ALA A 170 -2.16 -11.78 -20.19
C ALA A 170 -2.16 -11.77 -21.72
N ARG A 171 -2.33 -10.59 -22.33
CA ARG A 171 -2.31 -10.43 -23.78
C ARG A 171 -0.93 -10.68 -24.40
N LEU A 172 0.15 -10.22 -23.75
CA LEU A 172 1.52 -10.51 -24.20
C LEU A 172 1.79 -12.01 -24.26
N ARG A 173 1.29 -12.79 -23.28
CA ARG A 173 1.39 -14.25 -23.30
C ARG A 173 0.62 -14.85 -24.49
N GLN A 174 -0.57 -14.35 -24.78
CA GLN A 174 -1.35 -14.79 -25.94
C GLN A 174 -0.62 -14.51 -27.26
N LEU A 175 -0.11 -13.30 -27.45
CA LEU A 175 0.64 -12.93 -28.66
C LEU A 175 1.93 -13.77 -28.81
N THR A 176 2.59 -14.07 -27.70
CA THR A 176 3.77 -14.95 -27.69
C THR A 176 3.41 -16.35 -28.18
N TYR A 177 2.28 -16.90 -27.71
CA TYR A 177 1.76 -18.18 -28.16
C TYR A 177 1.40 -18.18 -29.66
N GLU A 178 0.72 -17.14 -30.14
CA GLU A 178 0.36 -17.00 -31.56
C GLU A 178 1.58 -16.87 -32.48
N ASN A 179 2.62 -16.15 -32.04
CA ASN A 179 3.88 -16.02 -32.76
C ASN A 179 4.62 -17.36 -32.86
N GLU A 180 4.62 -18.16 -31.79
CA GLU A 180 5.21 -19.50 -31.82
C GLU A 180 4.47 -20.44 -32.79
N LYS A 181 3.12 -20.36 -32.81
CA LYS A 181 2.30 -21.10 -33.78
C LYS A 181 2.63 -20.70 -35.23
N LEU A 182 2.82 -19.41 -35.49
CA LEU A 182 3.24 -18.89 -36.80
C LEU A 182 4.62 -19.42 -37.21
N LYS A 183 5.59 -19.44 -36.30
CA LYS A 183 6.92 -19.99 -36.58
C LYS A 183 6.85 -21.46 -36.98
N GLN A 184 6.05 -22.26 -36.26
CA GLN A 184 5.84 -23.66 -36.60
C GLN A 184 5.19 -23.82 -37.98
N PHE A 185 4.21 -22.97 -38.31
CA PHE A 185 3.59 -22.97 -39.64
C PHE A 185 4.62 -22.63 -40.74
N HIS A 186 5.42 -21.59 -40.54
CA HIS A 186 6.46 -21.19 -41.48
C HIS A 186 7.53 -22.29 -41.70
N GLN A 187 7.93 -23.00 -40.64
CA GLN A 187 8.84 -24.14 -40.75
C GLN A 187 8.26 -25.26 -41.63
N LYS A 188 6.97 -25.58 -41.45
CA LYS A 188 6.29 -26.57 -42.31
C LYS A 188 6.27 -26.13 -43.78
N TYR A 189 6.03 -24.84 -44.03
CA TYR A 189 6.05 -24.27 -45.39
C TYR A 189 7.44 -24.40 -46.03
N LEU A 190 8.50 -24.04 -45.30
CA LEU A 190 9.88 -24.19 -45.81
C LEU A 190 10.22 -25.64 -46.15
N LYS A 191 9.75 -26.59 -45.33
CA LYS A 191 9.92 -28.03 -45.61
C LYS A 191 9.19 -28.46 -46.89
N ALA A 192 7.92 -28.09 -47.04
CA ALA A 192 7.14 -28.40 -48.24
C ALA A 192 7.77 -27.79 -49.51
N ARG A 193 8.28 -26.56 -49.42
CA ARG A 193 8.99 -25.90 -50.53
C ARG A 193 10.28 -26.63 -50.92
N ALA A 194 11.04 -27.14 -49.95
CA ALA A 194 12.23 -27.94 -50.20
C ALA A 194 11.89 -29.26 -50.91
N GLU A 195 10.83 -29.95 -50.46
CA GLU A 195 10.32 -31.18 -51.10
C GLU A 195 9.85 -30.93 -52.55
N ASN A 196 9.19 -29.81 -52.83
CA ASN A 196 8.79 -29.44 -54.19
C ASN A 196 10.02 -29.18 -55.08
N LYS A 197 11.06 -28.52 -54.55
CA LYS A 197 12.32 -28.30 -55.27
C LYS A 197 13.00 -29.62 -55.67
N THR A 198 13.03 -30.63 -54.79
CA THR A 198 13.61 -31.94 -55.12
C THR A 198 12.80 -32.66 -56.21
N LEU A 199 11.47 -32.63 -56.13
CA LEU A 199 10.60 -33.23 -57.16
C LEU A 199 10.78 -32.58 -58.54
N ARG A 200 11.00 -31.25 -58.60
CA ARG A 200 11.27 -30.54 -59.86
C ARG A 200 12.58 -31.00 -60.50
N GLU A 201 13.60 -31.24 -59.68
CA GLU A 201 14.90 -31.74 -60.16
C GLU A 201 14.80 -33.19 -60.65
N GLU A 202 14.10 -34.06 -59.94
CA GLU A 202 13.83 -35.44 -60.38
C GLU A 202 13.11 -35.48 -61.72
N ASN A 203 12.07 -34.65 -61.89
CA ASN A 203 11.36 -34.54 -63.17
C ASN A 203 12.29 -34.06 -64.29
N ARG A 204 13.14 -33.06 -64.01
CA ARG A 204 14.14 -32.58 -64.98
C ARG A 204 15.10 -33.69 -65.43
N GLN A 205 15.57 -34.51 -64.49
CA GLN A 205 16.45 -35.64 -64.77
C GLN A 205 15.76 -36.71 -65.61
N LEU A 206 14.48 -37.00 -65.35
CA LEU A 206 13.71 -37.97 -66.14
C LEU A 206 13.38 -37.46 -67.54
N GLN A 207 13.09 -36.17 -67.71
CA GLN A 207 12.95 -35.55 -69.03
C GLN A 207 14.24 -35.67 -69.84
N ALA A 208 15.40 -35.46 -69.20
CA ALA A 208 16.70 -35.67 -69.86
C ALA A 208 16.89 -37.14 -70.28
N LYS A 209 16.59 -38.11 -69.41
CA LYS A 209 16.67 -39.55 -69.76
C LYS A 209 15.76 -39.93 -70.92
N LEU A 210 14.53 -39.41 -70.95
CA LEU A 210 13.57 -39.61 -72.05
C LEU A 210 14.09 -39.05 -73.37
N SER A 211 14.76 -37.91 -73.36
CA SER A 211 15.32 -37.32 -74.59
C SER A 211 16.43 -38.18 -75.22
N THR A 212 17.08 -39.03 -74.42
CA THR A 212 18.16 -39.94 -74.86
C THR A 212 17.70 -41.38 -75.12
N ALA A 213 16.49 -41.75 -74.68
CA ALA A 213 15.99 -43.11 -74.80
C ALA A 213 15.49 -43.39 -76.23
N ASP A 214 15.94 -44.51 -76.80
CA ASP A 214 15.57 -44.91 -78.16
C ASP A 214 14.06 -45.26 -78.25
N ARG A 215 13.38 -44.73 -79.27
CA ARG A 215 11.89 -44.65 -79.34
C ARG A 215 11.19 -46.01 -79.45
N SER A 216 11.95 -47.09 -79.64
CA SER A 216 11.45 -48.42 -79.96
C SER A 216 11.49 -49.41 -78.79
N SER A 217 12.08 -49.05 -77.64
CA SER A 217 12.26 -49.96 -76.51
C SER A 217 11.09 -49.91 -75.52
N SER A 218 10.74 -51.05 -74.90
CA SER A 218 9.78 -51.12 -73.78
C SER A 218 10.14 -50.17 -72.64
N THR A 219 11.44 -49.93 -72.43
CA THR A 219 11.99 -48.96 -71.49
C THR A 219 11.50 -47.52 -71.77
N SER A 220 11.23 -47.17 -73.02
CA SER A 220 10.69 -45.84 -73.38
C SER A 220 9.26 -45.66 -72.86
N ARG A 221 8.42 -46.69 -72.85
CA ARG A 221 7.06 -46.63 -72.29
C ARG A 221 7.06 -46.45 -70.78
N ASP A 222 7.85 -47.25 -70.06
CA ASP A 222 7.93 -47.16 -68.60
C ASP A 222 8.43 -45.79 -68.13
N LEU A 223 9.39 -45.20 -68.87
CA LEU A 223 9.88 -43.85 -68.61
C LEU A 223 8.82 -42.78 -68.89
N VAL A 224 8.00 -42.93 -69.93
CA VAL A 224 6.89 -42.01 -70.23
C VAL A 224 5.82 -42.07 -69.13
N GLU A 225 5.46 -43.27 -68.67
CA GLU A 225 4.49 -43.45 -67.59
C GLU A 225 5.00 -42.85 -66.28
N THR A 226 6.27 -43.09 -65.94
CA THR A 226 6.92 -42.50 -64.75
C THR A 226 6.94 -40.97 -64.82
N ASN A 227 7.22 -40.38 -65.99
CA ASN A 227 7.21 -38.92 -66.18
C ASN A 227 5.79 -38.34 -66.04
N LEU A 228 4.78 -39.01 -66.63
CA LEU A 228 3.38 -38.63 -66.47
C LEU A 228 2.95 -38.66 -65.00
N GLU A 229 3.36 -39.67 -64.24
CA GLU A 229 3.06 -39.76 -62.81
C GLU A 229 3.73 -38.62 -62.02
N LEU A 230 4.99 -38.28 -62.33
CA LEU A 230 5.69 -37.16 -61.70
C LEU A 230 5.09 -35.80 -62.08
N GLN A 231 4.65 -35.60 -63.31
CA GLN A 231 3.95 -34.39 -63.72
C GLN A 231 2.65 -34.22 -62.93
N ARG A 232 1.88 -35.30 -62.73
CA ARG A 232 0.69 -35.27 -61.87
C ARG A 232 1.04 -34.94 -60.43
N LYS A 233 2.09 -35.56 -59.87
CA LYS A 233 2.57 -35.27 -58.50
C LYS A 233 3.03 -33.81 -58.36
N LEU A 234 3.74 -33.27 -59.33
CA LEU A 234 4.18 -31.87 -59.35
C LEU A 234 3.01 -30.91 -59.44
N THR A 235 2.06 -31.15 -60.35
CA THR A 235 0.86 -30.32 -60.50
C THR A 235 0.09 -30.28 -59.18
N LYS A 236 -0.17 -31.45 -58.57
CA LYS A 236 -0.82 -31.53 -57.26
C LYS A 236 -0.04 -30.79 -56.17
N LYS A 237 1.29 -30.90 -56.15
CA LYS A 237 2.14 -30.21 -55.17
C LYS A 237 2.20 -28.70 -55.38
N ASP A 238 2.12 -28.23 -56.61
CA ASP A 238 2.05 -26.81 -56.93
C ASP A 238 0.68 -26.24 -56.55
N GLU A 239 -0.41 -26.98 -56.75
CA GLU A 239 -1.75 -26.63 -56.24
C GLU A 239 -1.77 -26.55 -54.71
N GLU A 240 -1.22 -27.57 -54.02
CA GLU A 240 -1.09 -27.57 -52.55
C GLU A 240 -0.25 -26.38 -52.05
N LEU A 241 0.83 -26.03 -52.75
CA LEU A 241 1.70 -24.89 -52.40
C LEU A 241 0.98 -23.55 -52.61
N ASN A 242 0.27 -23.38 -53.72
CA ASN A 242 -0.48 -22.16 -54.00
C ASN A 242 -1.60 -21.96 -52.98
N GLN A 243 -2.34 -23.03 -52.66
CA GLN A 243 -3.34 -22.98 -51.59
C GLN A 243 -2.70 -22.55 -50.24
N TRP A 244 -1.53 -23.07 -49.91
CA TRP A 244 -0.79 -22.65 -48.71
C TRP A 244 -0.34 -21.20 -48.73
N VAL A 245 0.06 -20.68 -49.89
CA VAL A 245 0.43 -19.26 -50.06
C VAL A 245 -0.80 -18.38 -49.85
N ASP A 246 -1.92 -18.71 -50.49
CA ASP A 246 -3.18 -17.97 -50.35
C ASP A 246 -3.68 -17.96 -48.88
N GLU A 247 -3.63 -19.12 -48.21
CA GLU A 247 -3.99 -19.25 -46.79
C GLU A 247 -3.05 -18.43 -45.88
N TYR A 248 -1.75 -18.38 -46.20
CA TYR A 248 -0.76 -17.62 -45.45
C TYR A 248 -0.93 -16.11 -45.64
N GLU A 249 -1.14 -15.66 -46.89
CA GLU A 249 -1.37 -14.25 -47.21
C GLU A 249 -2.65 -13.73 -46.54
N ALA A 250 -3.75 -14.50 -46.59
CA ALA A 250 -5.00 -14.13 -45.94
C ALA A 250 -4.86 -14.02 -44.40
N GLU A 251 -4.12 -14.94 -43.77
CA GLU A 251 -3.85 -14.88 -42.33
C GLU A 251 -2.91 -13.72 -41.98
N ASN A 252 -1.99 -13.34 -42.87
CA ASN A 252 -1.09 -12.22 -42.67
C ASN A 252 -1.83 -10.88 -42.79
N ASP A 253 -2.70 -10.72 -43.79
CA ASP A 253 -3.56 -9.55 -43.94
C ASP A 253 -4.46 -9.35 -42.70
N LYS A 254 -5.03 -10.44 -42.18
CA LYS A 254 -5.81 -10.38 -40.94
C LYS A 254 -4.98 -9.88 -39.76
N LYS A 255 -3.74 -10.36 -39.63
CA LYS A 255 -2.82 -9.93 -38.57
C LYS A 255 -2.37 -8.48 -38.72
N ASP A 256 -2.16 -8.02 -39.95
CA ASP A 256 -1.82 -6.61 -40.19
C ASP A 256 -2.97 -5.69 -39.79
N VAL A 257 -4.23 -6.08 -40.03
CA VAL A 257 -5.40 -5.36 -39.51
C VAL A 257 -5.41 -5.33 -37.98
N GLU A 258 -5.19 -6.48 -37.33
CA GLU A 258 -5.12 -6.56 -35.86
C GLU A 258 -3.97 -5.70 -35.30
N ILE A 259 -2.77 -5.77 -35.88
CA ILE A 259 -1.60 -4.95 -35.47
C ILE A 259 -1.93 -3.46 -35.56
N ASN A 260 -2.56 -3.02 -36.65
CA ASN A 260 -2.95 -1.61 -36.81
C ASN A 260 -3.97 -1.17 -35.75
N GLN A 261 -4.93 -2.02 -35.39
CA GLN A 261 -5.86 -1.73 -34.28
C GLN A 261 -5.11 -1.58 -32.95
N TRP A 262 -4.11 -2.43 -32.69
CA TRP A 262 -3.28 -2.34 -31.49
C TRP A 262 -2.41 -1.09 -31.45
N VAL A 263 -1.79 -0.72 -32.56
CA VAL A 263 -1.01 0.51 -32.66
C VAL A 263 -1.88 1.72 -32.31
N ASN A 264 -3.12 1.75 -32.79
CA ASN A 264 -4.07 2.83 -32.48
C ASN A 264 -4.44 2.86 -30.98
N GLU A 265 -4.69 1.70 -30.34
CA GLU A 265 -5.03 1.66 -28.92
C GLU A 265 -3.83 2.04 -28.03
N VAL A 266 -2.62 1.59 -28.36
CA VAL A 266 -1.39 1.99 -27.66
C VAL A 266 -1.15 3.51 -27.80
N GLN A 267 -1.37 4.08 -28.99
CA GLN A 267 -1.28 5.52 -29.17
C GLN A 267 -2.31 6.28 -28.33
N LYS A 268 -3.54 5.76 -28.22
CA LYS A 268 -4.60 6.34 -27.38
C LYS A 268 -4.24 6.28 -25.89
N GLN A 269 -3.73 5.16 -25.41
CA GLN A 269 -3.27 5.00 -24.03
C GLN A 269 -2.06 5.90 -23.72
N ASN A 270 -1.10 6.02 -24.63
CA ASN A 270 0.03 6.94 -24.46
C ASN A 270 -0.42 8.39 -24.33
N LYS A 271 -1.40 8.84 -25.14
CA LYS A 271 -2.00 10.18 -24.99
C LYS A 271 -2.63 10.37 -23.61
N HIS A 272 -3.28 9.33 -23.08
CA HIS A 272 -3.85 9.37 -21.74
C HIS A 272 -2.78 9.47 -20.65
N ILE A 273 -1.71 8.66 -20.73
CA ILE A 273 -0.57 8.70 -19.81
C ILE A 273 0.06 10.11 -19.79
N THR A 274 0.31 10.69 -20.97
CA THR A 274 0.85 12.07 -21.06
C THR A 274 -0.08 13.09 -20.39
N THR A 275 -1.41 12.92 -20.52
CA THR A 275 -2.38 13.80 -19.85
C THR A 275 -2.26 13.70 -18.32
N LEU A 276 -2.06 12.50 -17.79
CA LEU A 276 -1.91 12.26 -16.35
C LEU A 276 -0.58 12.76 -15.80
N GLU A 277 0.51 12.58 -16.54
CA GLU A 277 1.81 13.13 -16.18
C GLU A 277 1.74 14.66 -16.06
N ASN A 278 1.03 15.32 -16.98
CA ASN A 278 0.79 16.76 -16.91
C ASN A 278 -0.05 17.15 -15.68
N GLN A 279 -1.11 16.39 -15.36
CA GLN A 279 -1.91 16.63 -14.15
C GLN A 279 -1.08 16.45 -12.86
N LYS A 280 -0.26 15.42 -12.78
CA LYS A 280 0.68 15.18 -11.67
C LYS A 280 1.66 16.34 -11.52
N ALA A 281 2.26 16.79 -12.62
CA ALA A 281 3.18 17.93 -12.61
C ALA A 281 2.49 19.20 -12.09
N HIS A 282 1.24 19.44 -12.51
CA HIS A 282 0.44 20.57 -12.01
C HIS A 282 0.15 20.48 -10.50
N LEU A 283 -0.21 19.31 -9.99
CA LEU A 283 -0.45 19.10 -8.55
C LEU A 283 0.82 19.28 -7.73
N LEU A 284 1.97 18.79 -8.21
CA LEU A 284 3.27 19.01 -7.56
C LEU A 284 3.64 20.49 -7.50
N TYR A 285 3.37 21.24 -8.57
CA TYR A 285 3.56 22.69 -8.60
C TYR A 285 2.68 23.39 -7.57
N LYS A 286 1.38 23.07 -7.52
CA LYS A 286 0.44 23.65 -6.53
C LYS A 286 0.85 23.32 -5.09
N ASN A 287 1.33 22.10 -4.84
CA ASN A 287 1.82 21.68 -3.52
C ASN A 287 3.09 22.47 -3.12
N ARG A 288 4.01 22.71 -4.07
CA ARG A 288 5.16 23.58 -3.85
C ARG A 288 4.75 25.00 -3.45
N GLN A 289 3.81 25.60 -4.19
CA GLN A 289 3.29 26.93 -3.87
C GLN A 289 2.63 26.98 -2.48
N LEU A 290 1.89 25.94 -2.12
CA LEU A 290 1.27 25.84 -0.79
C LEU A 290 2.34 25.78 0.32
N ASN A 291 3.40 24.99 0.11
CA ASN A 291 4.50 24.88 1.06
C ASN A 291 5.27 26.20 1.20
N GLU A 292 5.49 26.93 0.09
CA GLU A 292 6.07 28.27 0.12
C GLU A 292 5.18 29.23 0.93
N HIS A 293 3.86 29.21 0.70
CA HIS A 293 2.90 29.99 1.48
C HIS A 293 2.89 29.64 2.97
N LEU A 294 2.98 28.35 3.31
CA LEU A 294 3.06 27.89 4.70
C LEU A 294 4.36 28.35 5.36
N HIS A 295 5.47 28.28 4.64
CA HIS A 295 6.77 28.74 5.12
C HIS A 295 6.75 30.26 5.35
N ASP A 296 6.24 31.04 4.41
CA ASP A 296 6.07 32.49 4.54
C ASP A 296 5.14 32.86 5.70
N SER A 297 4.05 32.11 5.89
CA SER A 297 3.13 32.30 7.01
C SER A 297 3.80 31.99 8.35
N SER A 298 4.57 30.90 8.41
CA SER A 298 5.37 30.54 9.60
C SER A 298 6.39 31.63 9.95
N ASN A 299 7.07 32.18 8.94
CA ASN A 299 8.03 33.28 9.12
C ASN A 299 7.33 34.56 9.60
N LYS A 300 6.15 34.89 9.07
CA LYS A 300 5.35 36.05 9.48
C LYS A 300 4.79 35.96 10.91
N ILE A 301 4.49 34.75 11.39
CA ILE A 301 4.03 34.54 12.77
C ILE A 301 5.17 34.76 13.78
N GLY A 302 6.42 34.98 13.33
CA GLY A 302 7.53 35.27 14.24
C GLY A 302 7.85 34.09 15.14
N VAL A 303 7.49 32.87 14.73
CA VAL A 303 8.02 31.64 15.32
C VAL A 303 9.47 31.51 14.85
N SER A 304 10.32 32.41 15.35
CA SER A 304 11.76 32.20 15.33
C SER A 304 11.98 30.81 15.92
N SER A 305 12.66 29.96 15.17
CA SER A 305 12.90 28.53 15.38
C SER A 305 13.74 28.21 16.63
N ASN A 306 13.55 28.96 17.71
CA ASN A 306 13.83 28.47 19.04
C ASN A 306 12.89 27.30 19.22
N LYS A 307 13.42 26.08 19.04
CA LYS A 307 12.73 24.80 19.30
C LYS A 307 12.16 24.88 20.72
N THR A 308 10.95 25.40 20.85
CA THR A 308 10.30 25.52 22.15
C THR A 308 10.02 24.11 22.62
N THR A 309 10.23 23.86 23.91
CA THR A 309 9.97 22.58 24.56
C THR A 309 8.53 22.07 24.34
N SER A 310 7.59 22.94 23.97
CA SER A 310 6.20 22.55 23.67
C SER A 310 6.00 21.81 22.34
N GLY A 311 6.93 21.90 21.37
CA GLY A 311 6.81 21.21 20.08
C GLY A 311 7.28 19.75 20.10
N GLU A 312 8.10 19.38 21.08
CA GLU A 312 8.71 18.05 21.16
C GLU A 312 7.68 16.90 21.29
N PRO A 313 6.63 17.00 22.14
CA PRO A 313 5.63 15.92 22.26
C PRO A 313 4.88 15.65 20.95
N LEU A 314 4.60 16.70 20.18
CA LEU A 314 3.91 16.56 18.89
C LEU A 314 4.84 15.92 17.85
N PHE A 315 6.10 16.32 17.81
CA PHE A 315 7.12 15.72 16.94
C PHE A 315 7.30 14.22 17.25
N GLN A 316 7.46 13.86 18.52
CA GLN A 316 7.61 12.47 18.94
C GLN A 316 6.37 11.63 18.59
N THR A 317 5.17 12.17 18.84
CA THR A 317 3.90 11.49 18.49
C THR A 317 3.81 11.27 16.99
N THR A 318 4.09 12.32 16.20
CA THR A 318 4.06 12.27 14.72
C THR A 318 5.02 11.21 14.19
N LEU A 319 6.27 11.21 14.65
CA LEU A 319 7.26 10.21 14.25
C LEU A 319 6.85 8.79 14.63
N ARG A 320 6.29 8.55 15.82
CA ARG A 320 5.80 7.22 16.21
C ARG A 320 4.63 6.76 15.33
N VAL A 321 3.80 7.68 14.84
CA VAL A 321 2.68 7.37 13.94
C VAL A 321 3.16 7.05 12.52
N PHE A 322 4.13 7.78 11.99
CA PHE A 322 4.65 7.55 10.64
C PHE A 322 5.68 6.41 10.58
N ALA A 323 6.43 6.19 11.66
CA ALA A 323 7.49 5.20 11.76
C ALA A 323 7.12 4.06 12.73
N LYS A 324 5.92 3.47 12.58
CA LYS A 324 5.39 2.43 13.50
C LYS A 324 6.31 1.22 13.66
N ASN A 325 7.09 0.91 12.63
CA ASN A 325 8.01 -0.24 12.63
C ASN A 325 9.41 0.14 13.12
N ILE A 326 9.65 1.39 13.53
CA ILE A 326 10.95 1.87 13.98
C ILE A 326 10.96 2.02 15.51
N LYS A 327 11.86 1.30 16.17
CA LYS A 327 12.18 1.47 17.58
C LYS A 327 13.41 2.35 17.74
N PHE A 328 13.18 3.63 18.07
CA PHE A 328 14.25 4.57 18.37
C PHE A 328 14.95 4.24 19.70
N LEU A 329 16.27 4.26 19.71
CA LEU A 329 17.13 3.94 20.85
C LEU A 329 17.86 5.20 21.38
N GLY A 330 18.37 5.14 22.61
CA GLY A 330 19.40 6.08 23.10
C GLY A 330 19.10 7.58 22.97
N GLY A 331 17.85 8.01 23.08
CA GLY A 331 17.49 9.42 22.92
C GLY A 331 17.50 9.93 21.47
N SER A 332 17.51 9.04 20.47
CA SER A 332 17.55 9.41 19.04
C SER A 332 16.51 10.45 18.63
N LEU A 333 15.29 10.38 19.17
CA LEU A 333 14.23 11.36 18.88
C LEU A 333 14.59 12.75 19.40
N GLN A 334 15.21 12.82 20.58
CA GLN A 334 15.61 14.06 21.21
C GLN A 334 16.82 14.66 20.48
N ILE A 335 17.79 13.84 20.08
CA ILE A 335 18.92 14.27 19.23
C ILE A 335 18.41 14.81 17.90
N LEU A 336 17.53 14.06 17.22
CA LEU A 336 16.93 14.45 15.95
C LEU A 336 16.14 15.76 16.06
N TRP A 337 15.41 15.95 17.16
CA TRP A 337 14.65 17.17 17.41
C TRP A 337 15.55 18.34 17.79
N GLN A 338 16.43 18.20 18.79
CA GLN A 338 17.11 19.30 19.45
C GLN A 338 18.47 19.63 18.82
N GLU A 339 19.27 18.62 18.49
CA GLU A 339 20.68 18.80 18.13
C GLU A 339 20.94 18.86 16.62
N ILE A 340 20.09 18.21 15.82
CA ILE A 340 20.24 18.21 14.36
C ILE A 340 19.61 19.48 13.78
N GLU A 341 20.42 20.26 13.06
CA GLU A 341 19.99 21.53 12.45
C GLU A 341 19.03 21.29 11.27
N ASN A 342 19.31 20.27 10.46
CA ASN A 342 18.47 19.87 9.33
C ASN A 342 18.15 18.36 9.41
N PRO A 343 17.04 17.97 10.07
CA PRO A 343 16.67 16.58 10.26
C PRO A 343 16.10 15.93 8.98
N ASP A 344 15.74 16.71 7.96
CA ASP A 344 14.98 16.25 6.79
C ASP A 344 15.65 15.09 6.06
N ARG A 345 16.98 15.16 5.88
CA ARG A 345 17.74 14.07 5.25
C ARG A 345 17.67 12.76 6.02
N ILE A 346 17.73 12.84 7.35
CA ILE A 346 17.63 11.65 8.21
C ILE A 346 16.18 11.14 8.18
N LEU A 347 15.18 12.03 8.23
CA LEU A 347 13.77 11.67 8.12
C LEU A 347 13.44 10.99 6.77
N GLU A 348 13.97 11.49 5.66
CA GLU A 348 13.85 10.85 4.35
C GLU A 348 14.45 9.44 4.33
N ASP A 349 15.63 9.26 4.94
CA ASP A 349 16.30 7.97 5.00
C ASP A 349 15.57 7.01 5.96
N LEU A 350 14.98 7.50 7.05
CA LEU A 350 14.09 6.73 7.92
C LEU A 350 12.84 6.24 7.18
N ALA A 351 12.25 7.08 6.33
CA ALA A 351 11.11 6.70 5.48
C ALA A 351 11.47 5.64 4.44
N LYS A 352 12.75 5.51 4.07
CA LYS A 352 13.27 4.58 3.05
C LYS A 352 14.03 3.39 3.63
N LEU A 353 14.01 3.17 4.95
CA LEU A 353 14.87 2.21 5.66
C LEU A 353 14.93 0.83 4.97
N ASN A 354 13.79 0.26 4.56
CA ASN A 354 13.73 -1.07 3.92
C ASN A 354 14.56 -1.19 2.63
N THR A 355 14.86 -0.06 1.99
CA THR A 355 15.66 0.03 0.75
C THR A 355 16.98 0.76 0.96
N LEU A 356 17.24 1.23 2.19
CA LEU A 356 18.37 2.07 2.53
C LEU A 356 19.65 1.23 2.56
N LYS A 357 20.58 1.56 1.69
CA LYS A 357 21.93 1.01 1.72
C LYS A 357 22.75 1.67 2.83
N GLY A 358 23.48 0.86 3.58
CA GLY A 358 24.36 1.27 4.68
C GLY A 358 25.61 0.40 4.73
N GLU A 359 26.65 0.90 5.39
CA GLU A 359 27.89 0.17 5.64
C GLU A 359 27.70 -0.77 6.83
N ARG A 360 28.24 -1.99 6.76
CA ARG A 360 28.15 -2.92 7.89
C ARG A 360 29.03 -2.43 9.04
N VAL A 361 28.49 -2.42 10.26
CA VAL A 361 29.28 -2.15 11.46
C VAL A 361 30.02 -3.42 11.86
N GLU A 362 31.34 -3.47 11.63
CA GLU A 362 32.13 -4.70 11.80
C GLU A 362 32.01 -5.35 13.18
N SER A 363 31.86 -4.53 14.22
CA SER A 363 31.81 -4.99 15.60
C SER A 363 30.42 -5.37 16.12
N LEU A 364 29.37 -5.24 15.30
CA LEU A 364 27.97 -5.46 15.69
C LEU A 364 27.24 -6.30 14.63
N HIS A 365 26.62 -7.42 15.03
CA HIS A 365 26.02 -8.32 14.06
C HIS A 365 24.68 -7.79 13.55
N GLY A 366 24.52 -7.70 12.22
CA GLY A 366 23.28 -7.24 11.58
C GLY A 366 23.04 -5.73 11.62
N TRP A 367 23.93 -4.95 12.24
CA TRP A 367 23.85 -3.49 12.25
C TRP A 367 24.47 -2.88 11.00
N LEU A 368 23.77 -1.89 10.45
CA LEU A 368 24.19 -1.06 9.34
C LEU A 368 24.35 0.40 9.81
N GLU A 369 25.32 1.12 9.24
CA GLU A 369 25.61 2.53 9.50
C GLU A 369 25.42 3.35 8.23
N ARG A 370 24.81 4.53 8.39
CA ARG A 370 24.84 5.60 7.39
C ARG A 370 25.41 6.87 8.01
N ARG A 371 26.32 7.51 7.27
CA ARG A 371 27.10 8.66 7.74
C ARG A 371 26.52 9.96 7.20
N TYR A 372 26.29 10.91 8.10
CA TYR A 372 26.03 12.33 7.79
C TYR A 372 27.13 13.13 8.49
N ASN A 373 27.56 14.27 7.94
CA ASN A 373 28.68 15.10 8.43
C ASN A 373 29.14 14.78 9.89
N ASP A 374 28.35 15.24 10.87
CA ASP A 374 28.61 15.05 12.30
C ASP A 374 27.70 14.02 12.99
N TRP A 375 26.89 13.29 12.22
CA TRP A 375 25.88 12.36 12.74
C TRP A 375 26.00 10.96 12.13
N ARG A 376 25.55 9.95 12.87
CA ARG A 376 25.50 8.55 12.43
C ARG A 376 24.09 8.03 12.65
N LEU A 377 23.57 7.36 11.63
CA LEU A 377 22.33 6.58 11.71
C LEU A 377 22.72 5.11 11.71
N TYR A 378 22.59 4.46 12.86
CA TYR A 378 22.72 3.01 12.99
C TYR A 378 21.34 2.38 12.92
N TYR A 379 21.21 1.29 12.17
CA TYR A 379 19.95 0.57 12.06
C TYR A 379 20.14 -0.94 11.94
N GLN A 380 19.22 -1.71 12.52
CA GLN A 380 19.20 -3.17 12.51
C GLN A 380 17.77 -3.65 12.24
N PHE A 381 17.61 -4.53 11.26
CA PHE A 381 16.32 -5.17 10.97
C PHE A 381 16.15 -6.45 11.78
N HIS A 382 14.97 -6.64 12.34
CA HIS A 382 14.53 -7.89 12.94
C HIS A 382 13.58 -8.65 12.02
N GLY A 383 13.48 -9.96 12.22
CA GLY A 383 12.68 -10.85 11.36
C GLY A 383 11.16 -10.59 11.41
N ASP A 384 10.69 -9.80 12.38
CA ASP A 384 9.29 -9.36 12.50
C ASP A 384 8.97 -8.09 11.71
N GLY A 385 9.94 -7.57 10.95
CA GLY A 385 9.82 -6.31 10.21
C GLY A 385 10.01 -5.07 11.09
N GLN A 386 10.33 -5.22 12.38
CA GLN A 386 10.77 -4.09 13.21
C GLN A 386 12.22 -3.71 12.90
N CYS A 387 12.49 -2.41 12.90
CA CYS A 387 13.81 -1.84 12.74
C CYS A 387 14.20 -1.10 14.01
N ARG A 388 15.35 -1.42 14.61
CA ARG A 388 15.93 -0.62 15.69
C ARG A 388 16.80 0.47 15.08
N VAL A 389 16.66 1.69 15.56
CA VAL A 389 17.39 2.85 15.05
C VAL A 389 18.06 3.60 16.19
N LEU A 390 19.35 3.90 16.02
CA LEU A 390 20.10 4.82 16.87
C LEU A 390 20.66 5.96 16.01
N ILE A 391 20.32 7.20 16.36
CA ILE A 391 20.89 8.42 15.78
C ILE A 391 21.83 9.00 16.83
N ALA A 392 23.10 9.15 16.49
CA ALA A 392 24.11 9.58 17.44
C ALA A 392 25.14 10.52 16.80
N ALA A 393 25.80 11.33 17.63
CA ALA A 393 26.86 12.22 17.18
C ALA A 393 28.11 11.40 16.81
N LYS A 394 28.86 11.85 15.80
CA LYS A 394 30.12 11.22 15.38
C LYS A 394 31.13 11.12 16.54
N LYS A 395 31.14 12.11 17.44
CA LYS A 395 32.04 12.17 18.61
C LYS A 395 31.75 11.08 19.66
N THR A 396 30.51 10.57 19.73
CA THR A 396 30.11 9.54 20.71
C THR A 396 30.19 8.13 20.14
N GLN A 397 30.57 7.97 18.85
CA GLN A 397 30.55 6.69 18.13
C GLN A 397 31.13 5.50 18.91
N LYS A 398 32.29 5.65 19.55
CA LYS A 398 32.91 4.54 20.30
C LYS A 398 32.02 4.08 21.45
N HIS A 399 31.45 5.02 22.20
CA HIS A 399 30.56 4.75 23.32
C HIS A 399 29.24 4.16 22.84
N ASP A 400 28.67 4.68 21.75
CA ASP A 400 27.41 4.19 21.18
C ASP A 400 27.55 2.75 20.68
N ILE A 401 28.67 2.42 20.04
CA ILE A 401 28.97 1.05 19.60
C ILE A 401 29.14 0.11 20.79
N GLU A 402 29.86 0.52 21.84
CA GLU A 402 29.98 -0.26 23.09
C GLU A 402 28.61 -0.46 23.77
N TRP A 403 27.75 0.56 23.77
CA TRP A 403 26.39 0.48 24.30
C TRP A 403 25.50 -0.47 23.49
N LEU A 404 25.60 -0.45 22.17
CA LEU A 404 24.87 -1.37 21.28
C LEU A 404 25.30 -2.83 21.49
N LYS A 405 26.59 -3.09 21.76
CA LYS A 405 27.08 -4.46 22.08
C LYS A 405 26.42 -5.06 23.32
N GLY A 406 26.01 -4.22 24.28
CA GLY A 406 25.29 -4.67 25.47
C GLY A 406 23.80 -4.93 25.25
N ARG A 407 23.29 -4.75 24.02
CA ARG A 407 21.86 -4.89 23.68
C ARG A 407 21.57 -5.80 22.48
N ASP A 408 22.60 -6.25 21.78
CA ASP A 408 22.57 -7.45 20.94
C ASP A 408 22.46 -8.69 21.83
#